data_AF-A0A2G9T864-F1
#
_entry.id   AF-A0A2G9T864-F1
#
_cell.length_a   1.000
_cell.length_b   1.000
_cell.length_c   1.000
_cell.angle_alpha   90.00
_cell.angle_beta   90.00
_cell.angle_gamma   90.00
#
_symmetry.space_group_name_H-M   'P 1'
#
loop_
_entity.id
_entity.type
_entity.pdbx_description
1 polymer ?
#
loop_
_entity_poly.entity_id
_entity_poly.type
_entity_poly.pdbx_seq_one_letter_code
_entity_poly.pdbx_strand_id
1 'polypeptide(L)'
;VEQCACPPGYIGTSCEDCAPGYERSGQGPYLGTCVPIQQRQPQCTGPGVSSPYPGHDGRCTCKTYAHGPNCDQCPPNTFYMSAGNPQGCIPCFCSGVTQQCSSSSFRRQL
;
A
#
# COMPACT_ATOMS: atom_id res chain seq x y z
N VAL A 1 -45.60 -3.58 -3.00
CA VAL A 1 -44.27 -2.92 -3.01
C VAL A 1 -43.76 -3.04 -4.44
N GLU A 2 -43.41 -1.95 -5.08
CA GLU A 2 -42.85 -2.00 -6.43
C GLU A 2 -41.35 -2.20 -6.27
N GLN A 3 -40.85 -3.36 -6.69
CA GLN A 3 -39.41 -3.61 -6.77
C GLN A 3 -38.97 -3.13 -8.14
N CYS A 4 -38.28 -2.00 -8.20
CA CYS A 4 -37.70 -1.50 -9.43
C CYS A 4 -36.63 -2.46 -9.95
N ALA A 5 -36.61 -2.70 -11.26
CA ALA A 5 -35.51 -3.40 -11.92
C ALA A 5 -34.32 -2.43 -12.00
N CYS A 6 -33.37 -2.58 -11.08
CA CYS A 6 -32.26 -1.63 -10.96
C CYS A 6 -31.21 -1.82 -12.06
N PRO A 7 -30.61 -0.70 -12.54
CA PRO A 7 -29.47 -0.77 -13.44
C PRO A 7 -28.25 -1.40 -12.73
N PRO A 8 -27.26 -1.89 -13.50
CA PRO A 8 -26.05 -2.48 -12.93
C PRO A 8 -25.35 -1.53 -11.97
N GLY A 9 -25.02 -2.02 -10.76
CA GLY A 9 -24.35 -1.23 -9.73
C GLY A 9 -25.28 -0.53 -8.73
N TYR A 10 -26.60 -0.69 -8.86
CA TYR A 10 -27.60 -0.12 -7.95
C TYR A 10 -28.47 -1.19 -7.30
N ILE A 11 -28.91 -0.95 -6.06
CA ILE A 11 -29.76 -1.82 -5.25
C ILE A 11 -30.73 -0.97 -4.41
N GLY A 12 -31.74 -1.60 -3.83
CA GLY A 12 -32.79 -0.95 -3.05
C GLY A 12 -34.14 -1.04 -3.74
N THR A 13 -35.20 -0.67 -3.03
CA THR A 13 -36.57 -0.70 -3.60
C THR A 13 -36.76 0.33 -4.70
N SER A 14 -35.99 1.42 -4.66
CA SER A 14 -35.98 2.53 -5.58
C SER A 14 -34.62 2.72 -6.26
N CYS A 15 -33.73 1.73 -6.18
CA CYS A 15 -32.35 1.81 -6.70
C CYS A 15 -31.55 2.97 -6.08
N GLU A 16 -31.79 3.26 -4.81
CA GLU A 16 -31.21 4.37 -4.07
C GLU A 16 -29.77 4.10 -3.58
N ASP A 17 -29.41 2.83 -3.41
CA ASP A 17 -28.15 2.39 -2.85
C ASP A 17 -27.21 1.82 -3.93
N CYS A 18 -25.90 1.89 -3.70
CA CYS A 18 -24.94 1.21 -4.56
C CYS A 18 -24.87 -0.27 -4.20
N ALA A 19 -24.85 -1.13 -5.22
CA ALA A 19 -24.66 -2.56 -5.03
C ALA A 19 -23.26 -2.84 -4.42
N PRO A 20 -23.06 -3.96 -3.72
CA PRO A 20 -21.75 -4.36 -3.22
C PRO A 20 -20.70 -4.34 -4.33
N GLY A 21 -19.56 -3.69 -4.09
CA GLY A 21 -18.53 -3.49 -5.13
C GLY A 21 -18.68 -2.19 -5.93
N TYR A 22 -19.61 -1.30 -5.57
CA TYR A 22 -19.79 0.01 -6.18
C TYR A 22 -19.78 1.12 -5.12
N GLU A 23 -19.21 2.29 -5.45
CA GLU A 23 -19.23 3.50 -4.62
C GLU A 23 -19.84 4.68 -5.39
N ARG A 24 -20.45 5.63 -4.66
CA ARG A 24 -20.92 6.87 -5.28
C ARG A 24 -19.73 7.75 -5.62
N SER A 25 -19.57 8.06 -6.90
CA SER A 25 -18.47 8.86 -7.46
C SER A 25 -18.31 10.27 -6.85
N GLY A 26 -19.33 10.81 -6.16
CA GLY A 26 -19.28 12.16 -5.57
C GLY A 26 -19.16 13.30 -6.60
N GLN A 27 -18.90 12.99 -7.86
CA GLN A 27 -18.85 13.89 -9.00
C GLN A 27 -20.01 13.58 -9.96
N GLY A 28 -20.64 14.64 -10.49
CA GLY A 28 -21.76 14.56 -11.43
C GLY A 28 -23.12 15.01 -10.86
N PRO A 29 -24.19 15.01 -11.69
CA PRO A 29 -25.52 15.41 -11.24
C PRO A 29 -26.12 14.40 -10.23
N TYR A 30 -26.99 14.87 -9.33
CA TYR A 30 -27.75 14.05 -8.36
C TYR A 30 -26.91 13.16 -7.41
N LEU A 31 -25.92 13.75 -6.72
CA LEU A 31 -25.04 13.07 -5.74
C LEU A 31 -24.09 11.99 -6.32
N GLY A 32 -23.94 11.96 -7.65
CA GLY A 32 -22.97 11.10 -8.35
C GLY A 32 -23.50 9.69 -8.66
N THR A 33 -22.87 9.06 -9.65
CA THR A 33 -23.21 7.72 -10.15
C THR A 33 -22.54 6.63 -9.31
N CYS A 34 -23.20 5.48 -9.12
CA CYS A 34 -22.56 4.28 -8.58
C CYS A 34 -21.57 3.76 -9.62
N VAL A 35 -20.29 3.94 -9.34
CA VAL A 35 -19.19 3.42 -10.16
C VAL A 35 -18.62 2.20 -9.44
N PRO A 36 -18.12 1.19 -10.17
CA PRO A 36 -17.43 0.09 -9.52
C PRO A 36 -16.32 0.67 -8.65
N ILE A 37 -16.16 0.16 -7.43
CA ILE A 37 -15.00 0.49 -6.61
C ILE A 37 -13.78 0.07 -7.44
N GLN A 38 -13.12 1.05 -8.04
CA GLN A 38 -11.81 0.81 -8.59
C GLN A 38 -11.01 0.41 -7.36
N GLN A 39 -10.63 -0.87 -7.24
CA GLN A 39 -9.74 -1.30 -6.17
C GLN A 39 -8.57 -0.33 -6.26
N ARG A 40 -8.50 0.65 -5.34
CA ARG A 40 -7.43 1.64 -5.35
C ARG A 40 -6.21 0.81 -5.16
N GLN A 41 -5.52 0.60 -6.28
CA GLN A 41 -4.43 -0.33 -6.34
C GLN A 41 -3.46 0.17 -5.28
N PRO A 42 -3.12 -0.67 -4.26
CA PRO A 42 -2.44 -0.18 -3.07
C PRO A 42 -1.20 0.56 -3.53
N GLN A 43 -1.17 1.86 -3.24
CA GLN A 43 -0.04 2.68 -3.67
C GLN A 43 1.14 2.31 -2.78
N CYS A 44 2.15 1.73 -3.41
CA CYS A 44 3.37 1.32 -2.74
C CYS A 44 4.26 2.56 -2.56
N THR A 45 4.19 3.18 -1.39
CA THR A 45 4.86 4.48 -1.11
C THR A 45 6.09 4.38 -0.22
N GLY A 46 6.41 3.21 0.32
CA GLY A 46 7.55 3.07 1.23
C GLY A 46 8.91 3.20 0.53
N PRO A 47 9.96 3.61 1.26
CA PRO A 47 11.31 3.80 0.70
C PRO A 47 11.96 2.51 0.19
N GLY A 48 11.52 1.35 0.69
CA GLY A 48 12.00 0.04 0.28
C GLY A 48 11.23 -0.57 -0.89
N VAL A 49 10.32 0.15 -1.54
CA VAL A 49 9.61 -0.37 -2.72
C VAL A 49 10.52 -0.40 -3.95
N SER A 50 10.40 -1.44 -4.77
CA SER A 50 11.10 -1.53 -6.06
C SER A 50 10.29 -0.95 -7.22
N SER A 51 8.96 -0.92 -7.07
CA SER A 51 8.01 -0.36 -8.04
C SER A 51 6.89 0.37 -7.31
N PRO A 52 6.40 1.51 -7.83
CA PRO A 52 5.23 2.19 -7.28
C PRO A 52 3.92 1.42 -7.53
N TYR A 53 3.96 0.42 -8.42
CA TYR A 53 2.84 -0.46 -8.72
C TYR A 53 2.99 -1.79 -7.97
N PRO A 54 1.92 -2.30 -7.34
CA PRO A 54 1.94 -3.63 -6.74
C PRO A 54 2.14 -4.72 -7.80
N GLY A 55 2.67 -5.85 -7.36
CA GLY A 55 2.84 -7.05 -8.18
C GLY A 55 1.51 -7.66 -8.62
N HIS A 56 1.60 -8.73 -9.41
CA HIS A 56 0.43 -9.46 -9.91
C HIS A 56 -0.47 -10.04 -8.81
N ASP A 57 0.09 -10.27 -7.61
CA ASP A 57 -0.59 -10.74 -6.41
C ASP A 57 -1.25 -9.61 -5.59
N GLY A 58 -1.15 -8.36 -6.05
CA GLY A 58 -1.72 -7.20 -5.38
C GLY A 58 -0.92 -6.69 -4.18
N ARG A 59 0.29 -7.24 -3.93
CA ARG A 59 1.19 -6.80 -2.85
C ARG A 59 2.32 -5.94 -3.40
N CYS A 60 2.89 -5.09 -2.54
CA CYS A 60 4.04 -4.28 -2.92
C CYS A 60 5.30 -5.13 -3.09
N THR A 61 6.02 -4.91 -4.19
CA THR A 61 7.31 -5.55 -4.42
C THR A 61 8.39 -4.79 -3.66
N CYS A 62 9.01 -5.46 -2.69
CA CYS A 62 10.06 -4.88 -1.86
C CYS A 62 11.46 -5.10 -2.46
N LYS A 63 12.39 -4.19 -2.14
CA LYS A 63 13.83 -4.36 -2.37
C LYS A 63 14.38 -5.51 -1.51
N THR A 64 15.59 -5.97 -1.84
CA THR A 64 16.22 -7.16 -1.23
C THR A 64 16.20 -7.18 0.30
N TYR A 65 16.48 -6.05 0.94
CA TYR A 65 16.48 -5.88 2.39
C TYR A 65 15.37 -4.93 2.85
N ALA A 66 14.17 -5.06 2.26
CA ALA A 66 12.97 -4.38 2.71
C ALA A 66 11.83 -5.39 2.91
N HIS A 67 11.02 -5.16 3.93
CA HIS A 67 9.91 -6.03 4.31
C HIS A 67 8.69 -5.19 4.72
N GLY A 68 7.54 -5.84 4.81
CA GLY A 68 6.29 -5.26 5.27
C GLY A 68 5.32 -5.01 4.13
N PRO A 69 4.06 -4.69 4.43
CA PRO A 69 3.05 -4.42 3.42
C PRO A 69 3.40 -3.21 2.54
N ASN A 70 4.15 -2.25 3.07
CA ASN A 70 4.61 -1.05 2.38
C ASN A 70 6.12 -1.03 2.12
N CYS A 71 6.84 -2.13 2.36
CA CYS A 71 8.30 -2.20 2.21
C CYS A 71 9.05 -1.13 3.03
N ASP A 72 8.58 -0.86 4.24
CA ASP A 72 9.06 0.18 5.14
C ASP A 72 9.79 -0.39 6.38
N GLN A 73 9.93 -1.71 6.46
CA GLN A 73 10.56 -2.39 7.58
C GLN A 73 11.88 -3.04 7.15
N CYS A 74 12.88 -2.97 8.02
CA CYS A 74 14.14 -3.71 7.84
C CYS A 74 14.00 -5.12 8.43
N PRO A 75 14.36 -6.18 7.69
CA PRO A 75 14.46 -7.51 8.27
C PRO A 75 15.56 -7.58 9.35
N PRO A 76 15.56 -8.61 10.22
CA PRO A 76 16.63 -8.83 11.18
C PRO A 76 18.02 -8.81 10.51
N ASN A 77 19.02 -8.38 11.26
CA ASN A 77 20.41 -8.24 10.78
C ASN A 77 20.60 -7.20 9.68
N THR A 78 19.65 -6.27 9.51
CA THR A 78 19.78 -5.10 8.65
C THR A 78 19.30 -3.85 9.40
N PHE A 79 19.81 -2.68 9.02
CA PHE A 79 19.49 -1.41 9.63
C PHE A 79 19.40 -0.30 8.59
N TYR A 80 18.82 0.83 8.96
CA TYR A 80 18.73 2.05 8.16
C TYR A 80 18.10 1.86 6.76
N MET A 81 16.80 2.16 6.66
CA MET A 81 16.06 2.14 5.41
C MET A 81 16.33 3.41 4.59
N SER A 82 16.69 3.27 3.31
CA SER A 82 16.90 4.41 2.40
C SER A 82 16.32 4.16 1.01
N ALA A 83 15.58 5.15 0.50
CA ALA A 83 15.06 5.13 -0.87
C ALA A 83 16.19 5.10 -1.92
N GLY A 84 17.31 5.75 -1.64
CA GLY A 84 18.49 5.78 -2.51
C GLY A 84 19.35 4.51 -2.44
N ASN A 85 19.13 3.63 -1.44
CA ASN A 85 19.81 2.34 -1.40
C ASN A 85 19.04 1.34 -2.29
N PRO A 86 19.67 0.74 -3.33
CA PRO A 86 19.02 -0.26 -4.18
C PRO A 86 18.58 -1.51 -3.41
N GLN A 87 19.22 -1.80 -2.27
CA GLN A 87 18.84 -2.93 -1.41
C GLN A 87 17.79 -2.56 -0.35
N GLY A 88 17.47 -1.28 -0.15
CA GLY A 88 16.57 -0.81 0.90
C GLY A 88 17.31 -0.58 2.22
N CYS A 89 17.38 -1.61 3.08
CA CYS A 89 18.20 -1.56 4.29
C CYS A 89 19.66 -1.98 4.05
N ILE A 90 20.52 -1.64 5.00
CA ILE A 90 21.95 -1.95 5.01
C ILE A 90 22.19 -3.18 5.90
N PRO A 91 22.90 -4.22 5.45
CA PRO A 91 23.22 -5.37 6.30
C PRO A 91 24.15 -4.98 7.46
N CYS A 92 23.94 -5.59 8.61
CA CYS A 92 24.79 -5.40 9.78
C CYS A 92 26.19 -5.96 9.52
N PHE A 93 27.22 -5.14 9.76
CA PHE A 93 28.61 -5.57 9.74
C PHE A 93 29.31 -5.13 11.03
N CYS A 94 29.13 -5.91 12.10
CA CYS A 94 29.79 -5.65 13.39
C CYS A 94 31.14 -6.39 13.49
N SER A 95 31.93 -6.37 12.41
CA SER A 95 33.26 -7.02 12.32
C SER A 95 33.28 -8.49 12.76
N GLY A 96 32.20 -9.23 12.49
CA GLY A 96 32.06 -10.64 12.87
C GLY A 96 31.72 -10.91 14.35
N VAL A 97 31.57 -9.88 15.19
CA VAL A 97 31.20 -10.04 16.61
C VAL A 97 29.74 -10.42 16.76
N THR A 98 28.87 -9.79 15.98
CA THR A 98 27.42 -10.09 15.95
C THR A 98 26.84 -9.71 14.60
N GLN A 99 25.71 -10.31 14.25
CA GLN A 99 24.88 -9.91 13.12
C GLN A 99 23.65 -9.11 13.55
N GLN A 100 23.37 -9.04 14.86
CA GLN A 100 22.26 -8.30 15.40
C GLN A 100 22.66 -6.83 15.57
N CYS A 101 22.00 -5.94 14.84
CA CYS A 101 22.17 -4.50 15.00
C CYS A 101 20.86 -3.76 14.72
N SER A 102 20.80 -2.50 15.15
CA SER A 102 19.68 -1.59 14.89
C SER A 102 20.19 -0.18 14.69
N SER A 103 19.40 0.66 14.01
CA SER A 103 19.71 2.08 13.87
C SER A 103 19.70 2.78 15.24
N SER A 104 20.67 3.66 15.48
CA SER A 104 20.71 4.51 16.67
C SER A 104 20.16 5.91 16.39
N SER A 105 19.65 6.59 17.41
CA SER A 105 19.22 7.99 17.31
C SER A 105 20.36 9.00 17.51
N PHE A 106 21.54 8.54 17.94
CA PHE A 106 22.71 9.41 18.15
C PHE A 106 23.32 9.81 16.82
N ARG A 107 23.58 11.11 16.66
CA ARG A 107 24.30 11.68 15.51
C ARG A 107 25.60 12.27 16.01
N ARG A 108 26.69 12.11 15.26
CA ARG A 108 27.90 12.89 15.51
C ARG A 108 27.59 14.35 15.26
N GLN A 109 27.70 15.17 16.30
CA GLN A 109 27.76 16.62 16.15
C GLN A 109 29.11 16.95 15.51
N LEU A 110 29.04 17.56 14.33
CA LEU A 110 30.19 18.16 13.66
C LEU A 110 30.34 19.61 14.14
#